data_AF-A0A848ZJ47-F1
#
_entry.id   AF-A0A848ZJ47-F1
#
_cell.length_a   1.000
_cell.length_b   1.000
_cell.length_c   1.000
_cell.angle_alpha   90.00
_cell.angle_beta   90.00
_cell.angle_gamma   90.00
#
_symmetry.space_group_name_H-M   'P 1'
#
loop_
_entity.id
_entity.type
_entity.pdbx_description
1 polymer ?
#
loop_
_entity_poly.entity_id
_entity_poly.type
_entity_poly.pdbx_seq_one_letter_code
_entity_poly.pdbx_strand_id
1 'polypeptide(L)'
;MKSVLIDLLVCPTCLPLEKKLGCQAEERHGDDILSGILKCDGCATPYPIQDGIASLFPRSNAKKREEPSKYENSSVGSSYLWSHFSDLLEDEEASTAYRDWAGLIEYRDGFSLDAGCA
;
A
#
# COMPACT_ATOMS: atom_id res chain seq x y z
N MET A 1 10.50 -4.92 -0.80
CA MET A 1 10.06 -3.97 0.26
C MET A 1 11.27 -3.19 0.73
N LYS A 2 11.24 -1.85 0.67
CA LYS A 2 12.37 -1.04 1.15
C LYS A 2 12.58 -1.20 2.66
N SER A 3 13.82 -1.40 3.06
CA SER A 3 14.22 -1.58 4.47
C SER A 3 13.86 -0.39 5.36
N VAL A 4 13.95 0.84 4.84
CA VAL A 4 13.56 2.08 5.56
C VAL A 4 12.12 2.08 6.05
N LEU A 5 11.23 1.31 5.40
CA LEU A 5 9.83 1.24 5.82
C LEU A 5 9.66 0.50 7.16
N ILE A 6 10.61 -0.35 7.57
CA ILE A 6 10.50 -1.11 8.84
C ILE A 6 10.34 -0.15 10.02
N ASP A 7 11.03 0.99 9.99
CA ASP A 7 10.99 1.99 11.07
C ASP A 7 9.64 2.73 11.14
N LEU A 8 8.85 2.68 10.08
CA LEU A 8 7.53 3.32 9.97
C LEU A 8 6.37 2.35 10.24
N LEU A 9 6.63 1.04 10.22
CA LEU A 9 5.58 0.03 10.31
C LEU A 9 5.26 -0.36 11.76
N VAL A 10 3.96 -0.42 12.06
CA VAL A 10 3.41 -0.91 13.33
C VAL A 10 2.54 -2.15 13.11
N CYS A 11 2.38 -2.94 14.16
CA CYS A 11 1.60 -4.17 14.12
C CYS A 11 0.09 -3.87 14.00
N PRO A 12 -0.57 -4.27 12.91
CA PRO A 12 -1.99 -4.01 12.69
C PRO A 12 -2.89 -4.78 13.66
N THR A 13 -2.44 -5.94 14.14
CA THR A 13 -3.17 -6.73 15.15
C THR A 13 -3.14 -6.11 16.54
N CYS A 14 -2.11 -5.31 16.85
CA CYS A 14 -1.97 -4.66 18.15
C CYS A 14 -2.57 -3.25 18.20
N LEU A 15 -3.15 -2.74 17.11
CA LEU A 15 -3.81 -1.43 17.14
C LEU A 15 -4.87 -1.40 18.26
N PRO A 16 -4.94 -0.32 19.06
CA PRO A 16 -4.26 0.97 18.88
C PRO A 16 -2.90 1.10 19.61
N LEU A 17 -2.28 0.02 20.10
CA LEU A 17 -1.04 0.09 20.90
C LEU A 17 0.24 0.40 20.09
N GLU A 18 0.14 0.47 18.76
CA GLU A 18 1.23 0.87 17.84
C GLU A 18 2.58 0.18 18.10
N LYS A 19 2.54 -1.14 18.36
CA LYS A 19 3.75 -1.93 18.60
C LYS A 19 4.58 -2.03 17.33
N LYS A 20 5.90 -1.80 17.43
CA LYS A 20 6.85 -1.93 16.31
C LYS A 20 6.92 -3.36 15.77
N LEU A 21 7.30 -3.50 14.50
CA LEU A 21 7.60 -4.76 13.85
C LEU A 21 9.10 -4.95 13.69
N GLY A 22 9.64 -6.08 14.16
CA GLY A 22 10.99 -6.52 13.83
C GLY A 22 11.01 -7.28 12.51
N CYS A 23 12.08 -7.17 11.74
CA CYS A 23 12.23 -7.86 10.46
C CYS A 23 13.32 -8.94 10.51
N GLN A 24 12.97 -10.14 10.06
CA GLN A 24 13.89 -11.23 9.76
C GLN A 24 13.88 -11.42 8.24
N ALA A 25 14.88 -10.86 7.56
CA ALA A 25 15.00 -10.97 6.11
C ALA A 25 15.76 -12.25 5.74
N GLU A 26 15.22 -12.99 4.77
CA GLU A 26 15.84 -14.20 4.20
C GLU A 26 16.60 -13.86 2.91
N GLU A 27 16.03 -12.98 2.08
CA GLU A 27 16.65 -12.52 0.83
C GLU A 27 16.58 -10.99 0.71
N ARG A 28 17.69 -10.39 0.27
CA ARG A 28 17.81 -8.94 0.06
C ARG A 28 18.52 -8.65 -1.25
N HIS A 29 18.13 -7.53 -1.86
CA HIS A 29 18.82 -6.93 -2.99
C HIS A 29 18.99 -5.43 -2.75
N GLY A 30 20.19 -5.03 -2.30
CA GLY A 30 20.44 -3.66 -1.84
C GLY A 30 19.56 -3.30 -0.65
N ASP A 31 18.79 -2.22 -0.79
CA ASP A 31 17.86 -1.75 0.25
C ASP A 31 16.50 -2.46 0.21
N ASP A 32 16.26 -3.33 -0.77
CA ASP A 32 15.03 -4.09 -0.90
C ASP A 32 15.12 -5.46 -0.23
N ILE A 33 14.11 -5.79 0.57
CA ILE A 33 13.88 -7.12 1.13
C ILE A 33 12.91 -7.84 0.19
N LEU A 34 13.37 -8.97 -0.39
CA LEU A 34 12.59 -9.78 -1.33
C LEU A 34 11.77 -10.85 -0.61
N SER A 35 12.37 -11.52 0.38
CA SER A 35 11.71 -12.53 1.21
C SER A 35 12.10 -12.43 2.68
N GLY A 36 11.19 -12.82 3.57
CA GLY A 36 11.39 -12.79 5.01
C GLY A 36 10.10 -12.70 5.81
N ILE A 37 10.21 -12.35 7.09
CA ILE A 37 9.08 -12.26 8.03
C ILE A 37 9.21 -10.98 8.87
N LEU A 38 8.12 -10.21 8.97
CA LEU A 38 7.94 -9.19 10.00
C LEU A 38 7.24 -9.82 11.21
N LYS A 39 7.75 -9.56 12.42
CA LYS A 39 7.20 -10.10 13.66
C LYS A 39 6.97 -8.99 14.68
N CYS A 40 5.80 -9.00 15.31
CA CYS A 40 5.48 -8.07 16.39
C CYS A 40 6.06 -8.55 17.72
N ASP A 41 6.73 -7.67 18.46
CA ASP A 41 7.27 -7.97 19.79
C ASP A 41 6.19 -8.12 20.87
N GLY A 42 4.97 -7.63 20.60
CA GLY A 42 3.83 -7.72 21.51
C GLY A 42 3.01 -8.99 21.34
N CYS A 43 2.42 -9.20 20.16
CA CYS A 43 1.52 -10.33 19.91
C CYS A 43 2.18 -11.52 19.19
N ALA A 44 3.47 -11.42 18.86
CA ALA A 44 4.24 -12.43 18.12
C ALA A 44 3.65 -12.84 16.75
N THR A 45 2.67 -12.10 16.21
CA THR A 45 2.07 -12.41 14.91
C THR A 45 3.11 -12.24 13.80
N PRO A 46 3.34 -13.26 12.96
CA PRO A 46 4.22 -13.17 11.80
C PRO A 46 3.46 -12.67 10.57
N TYR A 47 4.10 -11.77 9.82
CA TYR A 47 3.62 -11.25 8.54
C TYR A 47 4.68 -11.55 7.47
N PRO A 48 4.37 -12.39 6.47
CA PRO A 48 5.36 -12.78 5.47
C PRO A 48 5.66 -11.64 4.50
N ILE A 49 6.91 -11.60 4.03
CA ILE A 49 7.36 -10.82 2.89
C ILE A 49 7.63 -11.80 1.75
N GLN A 50 6.96 -11.61 0.62
CA GLN A 50 7.11 -12.44 -0.59
C GLN A 50 7.16 -11.53 -1.80
N ASP A 51 8.12 -11.76 -2.71
CA ASP A 51 8.34 -10.94 -3.92
C ASP A 51 8.41 -9.44 -3.60
N GLY A 52 9.00 -9.11 -2.45
CA GLY A 52 9.12 -7.74 -1.97
C GLY A 52 7.84 -7.11 -1.42
N ILE A 53 6.77 -7.89 -1.23
CA ILE A 53 5.47 -7.44 -0.70
C ILE A 53 5.26 -7.99 0.71
N ALA A 54 5.10 -7.11 1.70
CA ALA A 54 4.78 -7.48 3.08
C ALA A 54 3.26 -7.62 3.27
N SER A 55 2.78 -8.82 3.58
CA SER A 55 1.35 -9.08 3.81
C SER A 55 0.95 -8.84 5.26
N LEU A 56 0.50 -7.61 5.57
CA LEU A 56 0.13 -7.15 6.92
C LEU A 56 -1.33 -7.42 7.31
N PHE A 57 -1.98 -8.44 6.76
CA PHE A 57 -3.38 -8.74 7.09
C PHE A 57 -3.50 -9.29 8.52
N PRO A 58 -4.39 -8.75 9.37
CA PRO A 58 -4.73 -9.38 10.63
C PRO A 58 -5.29 -10.79 10.37
N ARG A 59 -4.79 -11.80 11.08
CA ARG A 59 -5.22 -13.20 10.90
C ARG A 59 -6.74 -13.41 11.08
N SER A 60 -7.42 -12.52 11.81
CA SER A 60 -8.87 -12.56 11.99
C SER A 60 -9.68 -12.13 10.76
N ASN A 61 -9.06 -11.47 9.77
CA ASN A 61 -9.73 -10.84 8.63
C ASN A 61 -9.40 -11.47 7.28
N ALA A 62 -8.81 -12.67 7.26
CA ALA A 62 -8.69 -13.47 6.04
C ALA A 62 -10.06 -14.05 5.64
N LYS A 63 -11.08 -13.21 5.50
CA LYS A 63 -12.28 -13.58 4.75
C LYS A 63 -11.84 -13.67 3.30
N LYS A 64 -11.85 -14.88 2.72
CA LYS A 64 -11.82 -15.03 1.27
C LYS A 64 -12.93 -14.11 0.72
N ARG A 65 -12.56 -13.17 -0.14
CA ARG A 65 -13.54 -12.40 -0.92
C ARG A 65 -14.23 -13.43 -1.82
N GLU A 66 -15.44 -13.82 -1.45
CA GLU A 66 -16.24 -14.77 -2.24
C GLU A 66 -16.93 -14.08 -3.42
N GLU A 67 -17.09 -12.76 -3.36
CA GLU A 67 -17.69 -11.97 -4.43
C GLU A 67 -16.71 -10.92 -4.99
N PRO A 68 -16.68 -10.73 -6.33
CA PRO A 68 -15.89 -9.68 -6.97
C PRO A 68 -16.36 -8.31 -6.46
N SER A 69 -15.40 -7.42 -6.21
CA SER A 69 -15.71 -6.05 -5.79
C SER A 69 -16.64 -5.38 -6.79
N LYS A 70 -17.56 -4.51 -6.34
CA LYS A 70 -18.35 -3.65 -7.24
C LYS A 70 -17.48 -2.80 -8.18
N TYR A 71 -16.20 -2.63 -7.84
CA TYR A 71 -15.20 -1.91 -8.63
C TYR A 71 -14.40 -2.80 -9.60
N GLU A 72 -14.47 -4.12 -9.48
CA GLU A 72 -13.67 -5.09 -10.26
C GLU A 72 -14.42 -5.59 -11.51
N ASN A 73 -15.35 -4.79 -12.05
CA ASN A 73 -16.00 -5.10 -13.32
C ASN A 73 -15.40 -4.28 -14.48
N SER A 74 -15.53 -4.77 -15.71
CA SER A 74 -14.91 -4.18 -16.90
C SER A 74 -15.34 -2.73 -17.16
N SER A 75 -16.58 -2.37 -16.88
CA SER A 75 -17.08 -1.00 -17.07
C SER A 75 -16.40 -0.02 -16.12
N VAL A 76 -16.34 -0.38 -14.83
CA VAL A 76 -15.69 0.46 -13.81
C VAL A 76 -14.19 0.52 -14.01
N GLY A 77 -13.55 -0.62 -14.34
CA GLY A 77 -12.13 -0.66 -14.66
C GLY A 77 -11.78 0.20 -15.89
N SER A 78 -12.59 0.14 -16.95
CA SER A 78 -12.36 0.96 -18.15
C SER A 78 -12.55 2.45 -17.88
N SER A 79 -13.58 2.82 -17.10
CA SER A 79 -13.84 4.20 -16.72
C SER A 79 -12.71 4.77 -15.84
N TYR A 80 -12.21 3.96 -14.91
CA TYR A 80 -11.08 4.31 -14.05
C TYR A 80 -9.79 4.51 -14.85
N LEU A 81 -9.45 3.58 -15.74
CA LEU A 81 -8.29 3.73 -16.62
C LEU A 81 -8.43 4.96 -17.52
N TRP A 82 -9.62 5.20 -18.07
CA TRP A 82 -9.87 6.40 -18.87
C TRP A 82 -9.62 7.68 -18.06
N SER A 83 -10.07 7.76 -16.81
CA SER A 83 -9.85 8.95 -15.97
C SER A 83 -8.39 9.25 -15.66
N HIS A 84 -7.50 8.25 -15.74
CA HIS A 84 -6.06 8.41 -15.49
C HIS A 84 -5.25 8.80 -16.72
N PHE A 85 -5.81 8.68 -17.92
CA PHE A 85 -5.12 8.96 -19.17
C PHE A 85 -5.83 10.00 -20.04
N SER A 86 -7.05 10.41 -19.68
CA SER A 86 -7.82 11.40 -20.45
C SER A 86 -7.14 12.77 -20.44
N ASP A 87 -6.41 13.11 -19.38
CA ASP A 87 -5.59 14.30 -19.29
C ASP A 87 -4.38 14.27 -20.23
N LEU A 88 -3.71 13.11 -20.38
CA LEU A 88 -2.64 12.92 -21.36
C LEU A 88 -3.12 13.07 -22.81
N LEU A 89 -4.40 12.79 -23.06
CA LEU A 89 -5.01 12.90 -24.38
C LEU A 89 -5.70 14.24 -24.63
N GLU A 90 -5.61 15.19 -23.68
CA GLU A 90 -6.29 16.49 -23.74
C GLU A 90 -7.80 16.38 -23.99
N ASP A 91 -8.44 15.34 -23.46
CA ASP A 91 -9.87 15.11 -23.60
C ASP A 91 -10.68 16.19 -22.86
N GLU A 92 -11.73 16.74 -23.48
CA GLU A 92 -12.55 17.81 -22.90
C GLU A 92 -13.27 17.37 -21.61
N GLU A 93 -13.55 16.08 -21.45
CA GLU A 93 -14.20 15.51 -20.27
C GLU A 93 -13.18 15.02 -19.21
N ALA A 94 -11.89 15.29 -19.40
CA ALA A 94 -10.86 14.91 -18.44
C ALA A 94 -11.08 15.59 -17.08
N SER A 95 -11.08 14.79 -16.01
CA SER A 95 -11.28 15.31 -14.66
C SER A 95 -10.05 16.08 -14.19
N THR A 96 -10.26 17.27 -13.60
CA THR A 96 -9.18 18.06 -12.99
C THR A 96 -8.89 17.66 -11.56
N ALA A 97 -9.66 16.72 -10.98
CA ALA A 97 -9.64 16.44 -9.55
C ALA A 97 -8.25 16.08 -8.99
N TYR A 98 -7.47 15.26 -9.71
CA TYR A 98 -6.13 14.88 -9.26
C TYR A 98 -5.16 16.06 -9.32
N ARG A 99 -5.21 16.87 -10.38
CA ARG A 99 -4.38 18.08 -10.52
C ARG A 99 -4.73 19.11 -9.45
N ASP A 100 -6.03 19.35 -9.22
CA ASP A 100 -6.49 20.31 -8.23
C ASP A 100 -6.11 19.86 -6.82
N TRP A 101 -6.26 18.56 -6.51
CA TRP A 101 -5.79 17.97 -5.25
C TRP A 101 -4.27 18.08 -5.09
N ALA A 102 -3.49 17.75 -6.13
CA ALA A 102 -2.03 17.86 -6.10
C ALA A 102 -1.59 19.32 -5.89
N GLY A 103 -2.33 20.29 -6.44
CA GLY A 103 -2.10 21.72 -6.23
C GLY A 103 -2.35 22.19 -4.79
N LEU A 104 -3.05 21.42 -3.96
CA LEU A 104 -3.21 21.70 -2.52
C LEU A 104 -2.00 21.26 -1.69
N ILE A 105 -1.08 20.49 -2.26
CA ILE A 105 0.11 20.01 -1.55
C ILE A 105 1.23 21.04 -1.67
N GLU A 106 1.61 21.63 -0.54
CA GLU A 106 2.80 22.48 -0.46
C GLU A 106 4.07 21.64 -0.45
N TYR A 107 5.09 22.07 -1.19
CA TYR A 107 6.42 21.47 -1.10
C TYR A 107 7.00 21.67 0.31
N ARG A 108 7.34 20.56 0.97
CA ARG A 108 8.02 20.55 2.26
C ARG A 108 9.05 19.44 2.29
N ASP A 109 10.14 19.68 3.01
CA ASP A 109 11.13 18.65 3.28
C ASP A 109 10.55 17.59 4.23
N GLY A 110 10.76 16.31 3.91
CA GLY A 110 10.33 15.20 4.77
C GLY A 110 10.01 13.93 4.00
N PHE A 111 9.49 12.93 4.72
CA PHE A 111 8.97 11.71 4.11
C PHE A 111 7.55 11.95 3.57
N SER A 112 7.32 11.58 2.32
CA SER A 112 5.98 11.42 1.76
C SER A 112 5.66 9.94 1.62
N LEU A 113 4.45 9.55 2.02
CA LEU A 113 3.90 8.23 1.77
C LEU A 113 2.65 8.43 0.92
N ASP A 114 2.76 8.08 -0.36
CA ASP A 114 1.59 7.95 -1.22
C ASP A 114 1.01 6.55 -1.04
N ALA A 115 -0.11 6.47 -0.33
CA ALA A 115 -0.90 5.25 -0.19
C ALA A 115 -2.05 5.29 -1.19
N GLY A 116 -1.74 5.40 -2.48
CA GLY A 116 -2.71 5.27 -3.55
C GLY A 116 -3.29 3.85 -3.59
N CYS A 117 -4.62 3.74 -3.62
CA CYS A 117 -5.25 2.56 -4.18
C CYS A 117 -5.25 2.73 -5.70
N ALA A 118 -4.36 1.99 -6.38
CA ALA A 118 -4.48 1.78 -7.82
C ALA A 118 -5.65 0.85 -8.11
#